data_AF-A0A355PR07-F1
#
_entry.id   AF-A0A355PR07-F1
#
_cell.length_a   1.000
_cell.length_b   1.000
_cell.length_c   1.000
_cell.angle_alpha   90.00
_cell.angle_beta   90.00
_cell.angle_gamma   90.00
#
_symmetry.space_group_name_H-M   'P 1'
#
loop_
_entity.id
_entity.type
_entity.pdbx_description
1 polymer ?
#
loop_
_entity_poly.entity_id
_entity_poly.type
_entity_poly.pdbx_seq_one_letter_code
_entity_poly.pdbx_strand_id
1 'polypeptide(L)'
;MVKPIQKLFLPASLIGGLLALILGQQMLGLVEIPESFSKFSNVLIAPIMAALLFGVTINRKKVVGYLDYICVEQGIYGMQMAVGAALGALLAMLWPGLPKGWGTMGVFAFQGGHGNVGAAGQTYENLGIPENLSVGMVLATFGLIMAMLVGMIVVNIGVRKGWTKFVKDAQKQPDWYYGGVLPEEKRSSIGSTVTSSIGINHLALQGGWLLAAVYAGRLLIKAVGLVWPGVSVLPTVIQGILGGAIIWNLAKAVKLDRYIDVKTIKHVSGFLLEVVVLTAMATLDIELISTYIVPIVIYTAICCALTLAMSLGFCKLFCKEEWFEKQHTAFSLL
;
A
#
# COMPACT_ATOMS: atom_id res chain seq x y z
N MET A 1 -20.65 -10.39 13.75
CA MET A 1 -19.24 -9.92 13.76
C MET A 1 -18.92 -9.30 15.11
N VAL A 2 -17.71 -9.51 15.62
CA VAL A 2 -17.29 -9.17 16.99
C VAL A 2 -17.14 -7.64 17.13
N LYS A 3 -18.02 -6.99 17.92
CA LYS A 3 -18.11 -5.52 18.06
C LYS A 3 -16.77 -4.82 18.40
N PRO A 4 -15.88 -5.38 19.25
CA PRO A 4 -14.55 -4.82 19.49
C PRO A 4 -13.68 -4.70 18.22
N ILE A 5 -13.72 -5.69 17.34
CA ILE A 5 -12.90 -5.73 16.10
C ILE A 5 -13.41 -4.70 15.08
N GLN A 6 -14.73 -4.51 15.00
CA GLN A 6 -15.34 -3.50 14.13
C GLN A 6 -14.92 -2.07 14.50
N LYS A 7 -14.62 -1.81 15.78
CA LYS A 7 -14.16 -0.50 16.25
C LYS A 7 -12.68 -0.22 15.96
N LEU A 8 -11.90 -1.25 15.60
CA LEU A 8 -10.50 -1.14 15.22
C LEU A 8 -10.30 -0.97 13.70
N PHE A 9 -11.38 -1.02 12.91
CA PHE A 9 -11.38 -0.81 11.46
C PHE A 9 -10.42 -1.71 10.67
N LEU A 10 -10.00 -2.85 11.25
CA LEU A 10 -9.08 -3.78 10.60
C LEU A 10 -9.72 -4.39 9.35
N PRO A 11 -9.03 -4.40 8.19
CA PRO A 11 -9.54 -5.01 6.97
C PRO A 11 -9.79 -6.50 7.18
N ALA A 12 -10.80 -7.03 6.49
CA ALA A 12 -11.11 -8.46 6.56
C ALA A 12 -9.95 -9.32 6.06
N SER A 13 -9.21 -8.87 5.03
CA SER A 13 -7.98 -9.53 4.56
C SER A 13 -6.90 -9.65 5.62
N LEU A 14 -6.71 -8.62 6.45
CA LEU A 14 -5.72 -8.63 7.52
C LEU A 14 -6.08 -9.69 8.58
N ILE A 15 -7.33 -9.70 9.02
CA ILE A 15 -7.83 -10.69 9.99
C ILE A 15 -7.77 -12.10 9.39
N GLY A 16 -8.21 -12.26 8.13
CA GLY A 16 -8.19 -13.54 7.42
C GLY A 16 -6.76 -14.08 7.24
N GLY A 17 -5.81 -13.21 6.92
CA GLY A 17 -4.40 -13.57 6.81
C GLY A 17 -3.79 -13.96 8.16
N LEU A 18 -4.15 -13.28 9.25
CA LEU A 18 -3.69 -13.64 10.60
C LEU A 18 -4.25 -15.01 11.03
N LEU A 19 -5.52 -15.27 10.73
CA LEU A 19 -6.11 -16.59 10.94
C LEU A 19 -5.42 -17.66 10.10
N ALA A 20 -5.11 -17.36 8.83
CA ALA A 20 -4.36 -18.26 7.96
C ALA A 20 -2.95 -18.55 8.50
N LEU A 21 -2.24 -17.54 9.04
CA LEU A 21 -0.94 -17.72 9.68
C LEU A 21 -1.02 -18.66 10.90
N ILE A 22 -2.01 -18.45 11.78
CA ILE A 22 -2.22 -19.26 12.99
C ILE A 22 -2.60 -20.70 12.63
N LEU A 23 -3.48 -20.89 11.64
CA LEU A 23 -3.91 -22.20 11.17
C LEU A 23 -2.86 -22.88 10.27
N GLY A 24 -1.89 -22.11 9.76
CA GLY A 24 -0.88 -22.55 8.80
C GLY A 24 0.18 -23.47 9.38
N GLN A 25 1.05 -23.97 8.49
CA GLN A 25 2.10 -24.94 8.83
C GLN A 25 3.15 -24.41 9.81
N GLN A 26 3.29 -23.08 9.95
CA GLN A 26 4.21 -22.47 10.92
C GLN A 26 3.70 -22.54 12.38
N MET A 27 2.41 -22.86 12.60
CA MET A 27 1.78 -22.87 13.93
C MET A 27 0.96 -24.15 14.16
N LEU A 28 -0.34 -24.14 13.87
CA LEU A 28 -1.24 -25.26 14.18
C LEU A 28 -1.23 -26.35 13.11
N GLY A 29 -0.74 -26.06 11.89
CA GLY A 29 -0.64 -27.04 10.80
C GLY A 29 -1.98 -27.60 10.29
N LEU A 30 -3.08 -26.86 10.49
CA LEU A 30 -4.43 -27.28 10.09
C LEU A 30 -4.76 -26.94 8.63
N VAL A 31 -4.10 -25.93 8.07
CA VAL A 31 -4.29 -25.46 6.69
C VAL A 31 -2.94 -25.37 6.00
N GLU A 32 -2.87 -25.82 4.76
CA GLU A 32 -1.69 -25.67 3.93
C GLU A 32 -1.67 -24.27 3.29
N ILE A 33 -0.72 -23.43 3.70
CA ILE A 33 -0.44 -22.15 3.04
C ILE A 33 0.44 -22.43 1.81
N PRO A 34 -0.05 -22.13 0.59
CA PRO A 34 0.72 -22.37 -0.63
C PRO A 34 1.96 -21.47 -0.70
N GLU A 35 3.08 -22.01 -1.17
CA GLU A 35 4.31 -21.23 -1.38
C GLU A 35 4.12 -20.02 -2.32
N SER A 36 3.14 -20.12 -3.23
CA SER A 36 2.81 -19.05 -4.18
C SER A 36 2.36 -17.75 -3.51
N PHE A 37 1.83 -17.80 -2.28
CA PHE A 37 1.37 -16.62 -1.54
C PHE A 37 2.50 -15.59 -1.36
N SER A 38 3.74 -16.05 -1.14
CA SER A 38 4.91 -15.18 -0.99
C SER A 38 5.18 -14.30 -2.23
N LYS A 39 4.76 -14.76 -3.42
CA LYS A 39 5.00 -14.08 -4.71
C LYS A 39 3.89 -13.09 -5.08
N PHE A 40 2.73 -13.16 -4.43
CA PHE A 40 1.56 -12.39 -4.84
C PHE A 40 1.79 -10.88 -4.70
N SER A 41 2.46 -10.44 -3.62
CA SER A 41 2.81 -9.02 -3.43
C SER A 41 3.59 -8.45 -4.61
N ASN A 42 4.64 -9.16 -5.07
CA ASN A 42 5.48 -8.70 -6.17
C ASN A 42 4.73 -8.66 -7.51
N VAL A 43 3.88 -9.65 -7.78
CA VAL A 43 3.18 -9.78 -9.07
C VAL A 43 1.98 -8.83 -9.16
N LEU A 44 1.19 -8.73 -8.09
CA LEU A 44 -0.09 -8.02 -8.09
C LEU A 44 0.06 -6.51 -7.83
N ILE A 45 1.20 -6.04 -7.32
CA ILE A 45 1.39 -4.60 -7.11
C ILE A 45 1.38 -3.80 -8.42
N ALA A 46 1.93 -4.36 -9.51
CA ALA A 46 1.98 -3.67 -10.80
C ALA A 46 0.57 -3.35 -11.35
N PRO A 47 -0.39 -4.29 -11.44
CA PRO A 47 -1.75 -3.96 -11.87
C PRO A 47 -2.50 -3.07 -10.88
N ILE A 48 -2.26 -3.20 -9.56
CA ILE A 48 -2.83 -2.29 -8.53
C ILE A 48 -2.40 -0.85 -8.82
N MET A 49 -1.10 -0.65 -9.05
CA MET A 49 -0.50 0.66 -9.32
C MET A 49 -0.92 1.20 -10.68
N ALA A 50 -1.05 0.35 -11.70
CA ALA A 50 -1.57 0.76 -13.01
C ALA A 50 -2.99 1.32 -12.90
N ALA A 51 -3.86 0.66 -12.14
CA ALA A 51 -5.25 1.06 -11.94
C ALA A 51 -5.40 2.48 -11.36
N LEU A 52 -4.45 2.94 -10.54
CA LEU A 52 -4.47 4.28 -9.93
C LEU A 52 -4.47 5.41 -10.98
N LEU A 53 -3.91 5.16 -12.16
CA LEU A 53 -3.76 6.16 -13.22
C LEU A 53 -4.98 6.20 -14.16
N PHE A 54 -5.79 5.14 -14.18
CA PHE A 54 -7.03 5.12 -14.94
C PHE A 54 -8.05 6.11 -14.36
N GLY A 55 -8.65 6.93 -15.20
CA GLY A 55 -9.53 8.02 -14.77
C GLY A 55 -8.81 9.28 -14.32
N VAL A 56 -7.48 9.30 -14.26
CA VAL A 56 -6.71 10.48 -13.84
C VAL A 56 -6.34 11.31 -15.06
N THR A 57 -6.62 12.62 -15.01
CA THR A 57 -6.12 13.58 -15.99
C THR A 57 -5.07 14.44 -15.30
N ILE A 58 -3.82 14.20 -15.67
CA ILE A 58 -2.67 14.97 -15.19
C ILE A 58 -2.74 16.35 -15.84
N ASN A 59 -3.03 17.37 -15.04
CA ASN A 59 -3.02 18.77 -15.45
C ASN A 59 -2.03 19.53 -14.55
N ARG A 60 -1.23 20.41 -15.14
CA ARG A 60 -0.28 21.29 -14.44
C ARG A 60 -0.89 21.98 -13.22
N LYS A 61 -2.13 22.49 -13.31
CA LYS A 61 -2.81 23.14 -12.17
C LYS A 61 -3.00 22.20 -10.98
N LYS A 62 -3.37 20.93 -11.24
CA LYS A 62 -3.52 19.92 -10.18
C LYS A 62 -2.16 19.57 -9.59
N VAL A 63 -1.15 19.34 -10.43
CA VAL A 63 0.21 19.00 -9.96
C VAL A 63 0.76 20.10 -9.04
N VAL A 64 0.65 21.37 -9.47
CA VAL A 64 1.10 22.52 -8.67
C VAL A 64 0.33 22.62 -7.34
N GLY A 65 -0.98 22.37 -7.35
CA GLY A 65 -1.79 22.36 -6.12
C GLY A 65 -1.45 21.25 -5.12
N TYR A 66 -0.77 20.19 -5.57
CA TYR A 66 -0.29 19.10 -4.71
C TYR A 66 1.20 19.21 -4.35
N LEU A 67 1.94 20.21 -4.87
CA LEU A 67 3.38 20.34 -4.60
C LEU A 67 3.68 20.46 -3.11
N ASP A 68 2.93 21.26 -2.37
CA ASP A 68 3.10 21.41 -0.92
C ASP A 68 2.99 20.06 -0.21
N TYR A 69 2.01 19.24 -0.62
CA TYR A 69 1.80 17.91 -0.08
C TYR A 69 2.94 16.95 -0.48
N ILE A 70 3.35 16.95 -1.75
CA ILE A 70 4.47 16.14 -2.24
C ILE A 70 5.76 16.50 -1.49
N CYS A 71 6.02 17.78 -1.23
CA CYS A 71 7.20 18.20 -0.46
C CYS A 71 7.15 17.72 0.99
N VAL A 72 5.99 17.73 1.64
CA VAL A 72 5.83 17.19 2.99
C VAL A 72 6.08 15.67 2.98
N GLU A 73 5.46 14.94 2.05
CA GLU A 73 5.68 13.50 1.87
C GLU A 73 7.15 13.16 1.67
N GLN A 74 7.83 13.84 0.74
CA GLN A 74 9.25 13.60 0.48
C GLN A 74 10.13 14.01 1.65
N GLY A 75 9.73 15.03 2.43
CA GLY A 75 10.39 15.39 3.68
C GLY A 75 10.28 14.28 4.73
N ILE A 76 9.08 13.71 4.91
CA ILE A 76 8.85 12.57 5.81
C ILE A 76 9.68 11.37 5.36
N TYR A 77 9.60 11.00 4.08
CA TYR A 77 10.37 9.89 3.51
C TYR A 77 11.88 10.10 3.70
N GLY A 78 12.40 11.30 3.38
CA GLY A 78 13.81 11.63 3.57
C GLY A 78 14.27 11.53 5.03
N MET A 79 13.44 11.96 5.98
CA MET A 79 13.73 11.83 7.41
C MET A 79 13.61 10.39 7.91
N GLN A 80 12.64 9.61 7.41
CA GLN A 80 12.59 8.18 7.68
C GLN A 80 13.83 7.47 7.12
N MET A 81 14.32 7.83 5.93
CA MET A 81 15.56 7.31 5.39
C MET A 81 16.75 7.61 6.29
N ALA A 82 16.88 8.84 6.79
CA ALA A 82 17.97 9.23 7.69
C ALA A 82 17.87 8.54 9.06
N VAL A 83 16.74 8.69 9.75
CA VAL A 83 16.52 8.17 11.11
C VAL A 83 16.40 6.66 11.10
N GLY A 84 15.68 6.08 10.14
CA GLY A 84 15.50 4.64 9.99
C GLY A 84 16.80 3.92 9.65
N ALA A 85 17.59 4.44 8.71
CA ALA A 85 18.91 3.85 8.43
C ALA A 85 19.84 3.93 9.66
N ALA A 86 19.89 5.08 10.34
CA ALA A 86 20.72 5.27 11.53
C ALA A 86 20.28 4.39 12.70
N LEU A 87 18.98 4.33 12.97
CA LEU A 87 18.39 3.50 14.03
C LEU A 87 18.60 2.02 13.73
N GLY A 88 18.39 1.59 12.49
CA GLY A 88 18.64 0.21 12.08
C GLY A 88 20.11 -0.18 12.23
N ALA A 89 21.04 0.72 11.89
CA ALA A 89 22.47 0.49 12.10
C ALA A 89 22.82 0.38 13.60
N LEU A 90 22.26 1.25 14.45
CA LEU A 90 22.47 1.22 15.90
C LEU A 90 21.92 -0.06 16.52
N LEU A 91 20.70 -0.44 16.18
CA LEU A 91 20.07 -1.66 16.67
C LEU A 91 20.79 -2.92 16.17
N ALA A 92 21.34 -2.90 14.95
CA ALA A 92 22.17 -4.01 14.45
C ALA A 92 23.48 -4.21 15.26
N MET A 93 23.99 -3.18 15.95
CA MET A 93 25.13 -3.35 16.87
C MET A 93 24.73 -4.12 18.14
N LEU A 94 23.47 -3.97 18.58
CA LEU A 94 22.94 -4.64 19.77
C LEU A 94 22.40 -6.04 19.45
N TRP A 95 21.92 -6.26 18.21
CA TRP A 95 21.43 -7.53 17.70
C TRP A 95 22.17 -7.91 16.40
N PRO A 96 23.35 -8.55 16.51
CA PRO A 96 24.24 -8.80 15.36
C PRO A 96 23.67 -9.78 14.31
N GLY A 97 22.58 -10.49 14.61
CA GLY A 97 21.91 -11.37 13.65
C GLY A 97 20.91 -10.67 12.73
N LEU A 98 20.68 -9.37 12.90
CA LEU A 98 19.80 -8.60 12.01
C LEU A 98 20.40 -8.50 10.59
N PRO A 99 19.60 -8.74 9.54
CA PRO A 99 20.08 -8.63 8.16
C PRO A 99 20.65 -7.25 7.83
N LYS A 100 21.72 -7.24 7.05
CA LYS A 100 22.35 -6.00 6.60
C LYS A 100 21.37 -5.18 5.77
N GLY A 101 21.20 -3.90 6.13
CA GLY A 101 20.28 -2.99 5.44
C GLY A 101 18.82 -3.12 5.89
N TRP A 102 18.52 -3.84 6.98
CA TRP A 102 17.15 -3.97 7.48
C TRP A 102 16.52 -2.62 7.88
N GLY A 103 17.30 -1.67 8.40
CA GLY A 103 16.83 -0.32 8.71
C GLY A 103 16.32 0.42 7.48
N THR A 104 17.12 0.46 6.41
CA THR A 104 16.66 1.02 5.12
C THR A 104 15.48 0.27 4.53
N MET A 105 15.40 -1.05 4.74
CA MET A 105 14.24 -1.84 4.33
C MET A 105 12.97 -1.43 5.07
N GLY A 106 13.06 -1.14 6.37
CA GLY A 106 11.94 -0.63 7.13
C GLY A 106 11.34 0.66 6.55
N VAL A 107 12.15 1.52 5.95
CA VAL A 107 11.66 2.75 5.29
C VAL A 107 10.90 2.43 4.01
N PHE A 108 11.39 1.48 3.21
CA PHE A 108 10.65 0.99 2.04
C PHE A 108 9.33 0.31 2.43
N ALA A 109 9.35 -0.40 3.56
CA ALA A 109 8.22 -1.09 4.16
C ALA A 109 7.12 -0.13 4.62
N PHE A 110 7.48 0.99 5.24
CA PHE A 110 6.50 1.97 5.67
C PHE A 110 5.91 2.71 4.49
N GLN A 111 6.72 3.39 3.68
CA GLN A 111 6.23 4.24 2.59
C GLN A 111 5.38 3.50 1.53
N GLY A 112 5.77 2.27 1.19
CA GLY A 112 5.20 1.55 0.05
C GLY A 112 4.68 0.15 0.37
N GLY A 113 4.61 -0.21 1.66
CA GLY A 113 4.10 -1.48 2.14
C GLY A 113 4.83 -2.69 1.55
N HIS A 114 4.11 -3.81 1.53
CA HIS A 114 4.58 -5.08 0.98
C HIS A 114 5.02 -5.01 -0.49
N GLY A 115 4.44 -4.10 -1.27
CA GLY A 115 4.75 -3.95 -2.70
C GLY A 115 6.15 -3.37 -2.94
N ASN A 116 6.51 -2.33 -2.19
CA ASN A 116 7.82 -1.69 -2.28
C ASN A 116 8.91 -2.54 -1.61
N VAL A 117 8.56 -3.27 -0.54
CA VAL A 117 9.42 -4.31 0.05
C VAL A 117 9.74 -5.40 -0.95
N GLY A 118 8.76 -5.90 -1.70
CA GLY A 118 8.99 -6.91 -2.72
C GLY A 118 10.03 -6.47 -3.76
N ALA A 119 9.94 -5.20 -4.19
CA ALA A 119 10.89 -4.64 -5.16
C ALA A 119 12.28 -4.35 -4.56
N ALA A 120 12.34 -3.73 -3.38
CA ALA A 120 13.60 -3.48 -2.69
C ALA A 120 14.28 -4.80 -2.30
N GLY A 121 13.51 -5.79 -1.83
CA GLY A 121 13.98 -7.11 -1.43
C GLY A 121 14.63 -7.86 -2.58
N GLN A 122 14.10 -7.78 -3.80
CA GLN A 122 14.75 -8.34 -4.98
C GLN A 122 16.13 -7.70 -5.25
N THR A 123 16.28 -6.41 -4.96
CA THR A 123 17.60 -5.74 -5.06
C THR A 123 18.57 -6.27 -4.00
N TYR A 124 18.10 -6.46 -2.76
CA TYR A 124 18.91 -7.06 -1.69
C TYR A 124 19.28 -8.52 -1.96
N GLU A 125 18.37 -9.30 -2.54
CA GLU A 125 18.62 -10.67 -2.98
C GLU A 125 19.73 -10.72 -4.04
N ASN A 126 19.69 -9.84 -5.04
CA ASN A 126 20.76 -9.70 -6.03
C ASN A 126 22.11 -9.27 -5.42
N LEU A 127 22.09 -8.60 -4.26
CA LEU A 127 23.28 -8.23 -3.50
C LEU A 127 23.73 -9.34 -2.52
N GLY A 128 23.08 -10.50 -2.53
CA GLY A 128 23.41 -11.64 -1.67
C GLY A 128 22.86 -11.55 -0.24
N ILE A 129 21.77 -10.79 -0.02
CA ILE A 129 21.12 -10.60 1.29
C ILE A 129 19.63 -10.95 1.19
N PRO A 130 19.27 -12.22 0.92
CA PRO A 130 17.88 -12.62 0.70
C PRO A 130 17.00 -12.47 1.96
N GLU A 131 17.58 -12.58 3.16
CA GLU A 131 16.84 -12.51 4.44
C GLU A 131 16.22 -11.12 4.68
N ASN A 132 16.72 -10.10 3.98
CA ASN A 132 16.23 -8.73 4.10
C ASN A 132 14.77 -8.60 3.61
N LEU A 133 14.37 -9.39 2.60
CA LEU A 133 12.99 -9.41 2.12
C LEU A 133 12.02 -9.82 3.24
N SER A 134 12.32 -10.89 3.99
CA SER A 134 11.48 -11.38 5.09
C SER A 134 11.32 -10.33 6.19
N VAL A 135 12.42 -9.67 6.60
CA VAL A 135 12.36 -8.59 7.60
C VAL A 135 11.49 -7.44 7.09
N GLY A 136 11.65 -7.04 5.83
CA GLY A 136 10.85 -5.98 5.23
C GLY A 136 9.36 -6.29 5.23
N MET A 137 8.99 -7.55 4.95
CA MET A 137 7.59 -7.97 4.93
C MET A 137 6.98 -7.89 6.34
N VAL A 138 7.72 -8.31 7.36
CA VAL A 138 7.31 -8.16 8.76
C VAL A 138 7.16 -6.68 9.13
N LEU A 139 8.15 -5.85 8.80
CA LEU A 139 8.10 -4.41 9.09
C LEU A 139 6.90 -3.73 8.41
N ALA A 140 6.57 -4.09 7.16
CA ALA A 140 5.43 -3.53 6.45
C ALA A 140 4.10 -3.84 7.15
N THR A 141 3.95 -5.06 7.68
CA THR A 141 2.75 -5.42 8.44
C THR A 141 2.67 -4.67 9.77
N PHE A 142 3.78 -4.56 10.49
CA PHE A 142 3.81 -3.79 11.74
C PHE A 142 3.53 -2.30 11.50
N GLY A 143 4.08 -1.73 10.41
CA GLY A 143 3.81 -0.38 9.95
C GLY A 143 2.32 -0.15 9.70
N LEU A 144 1.70 -1.00 8.88
CA LEU A 144 0.27 -0.98 8.60
C LEU A 144 -0.57 -1.04 9.89
N ILE A 145 -0.28 -1.98 10.80
CA ILE A 145 -1.00 -2.09 12.08
C ILE A 145 -0.87 -0.79 12.89
N MET A 146 0.33 -0.24 12.98
CA MET A 146 0.58 1.01 13.71
C MET A 146 -0.11 2.22 13.05
N ALA A 147 -0.08 2.31 11.73
CA ALA A 147 -0.76 3.35 10.96
C ALA A 147 -2.28 3.33 11.21
N MET A 148 -2.87 2.13 11.25
CA MET A 148 -4.30 1.96 11.53
C MET A 148 -4.66 2.32 12.97
N LEU A 149 -3.93 1.78 13.95
CA LEU A 149 -4.22 2.00 15.37
C LEU A 149 -4.01 3.46 15.78
N VAL A 150 -2.84 4.02 15.45
CA VAL A 150 -2.49 5.40 15.80
C VAL A 150 -3.28 6.38 14.93
N GLY A 151 -3.47 6.08 13.64
CA GLY A 151 -4.20 6.95 12.71
C GLY A 151 -5.64 7.16 13.15
N MET A 152 -6.30 6.11 13.65
CA MET A 152 -7.65 6.25 14.19
C MET A 152 -7.71 7.10 15.47
N ILE A 153 -6.71 6.96 16.35
CA ILE A 153 -6.60 7.82 17.54
C ILE A 153 -6.47 9.29 17.12
N VAL A 154 -5.61 9.58 16.13
CA VAL A 154 -5.39 10.92 15.60
C VAL A 154 -6.64 11.48 14.94
N VAL A 155 -7.34 10.69 14.12
CA VAL A 155 -8.64 11.08 13.52
C VAL A 155 -9.65 11.43 14.60
N ASN A 156 -9.79 10.61 15.64
CA ASN A 156 -10.70 10.88 16.74
C ASN A 156 -10.35 12.20 17.47
N ILE A 157 -9.06 12.48 17.66
CA ILE A 157 -8.61 13.77 18.21
C ILE A 157 -8.95 14.92 17.25
N GLY A 158 -8.71 14.75 15.95
CA GLY A 158 -8.99 15.77 14.93
C GLY A 158 -10.47 16.11 14.82
N VAL A 159 -11.36 15.11 14.87
CA VAL A 159 -12.81 15.30 14.90
C VAL A 159 -13.22 16.08 16.16
N ARG A 160 -12.73 15.68 17.34
CA ARG A 160 -13.03 16.39 18.60
C ARG A 160 -12.53 17.83 18.64
N LYS A 161 -11.44 18.12 17.94
CA LYS A 161 -10.85 19.47 17.84
C LYS A 161 -11.39 20.29 16.66
N GLY A 162 -12.28 19.74 15.84
CA GLY A 162 -12.84 20.41 14.66
C GLY A 162 -11.82 20.66 13.56
N TRP A 163 -10.75 19.86 13.47
CA TRP A 163 -9.72 19.97 12.44
C TRP A 163 -10.12 19.35 11.10
N THR A 164 -11.10 18.44 11.14
CA THR A 164 -11.61 17.71 9.98
C THR A 164 -12.62 18.52 9.16
N LYS A 165 -12.42 18.58 7.85
CA LYS A 165 -13.31 19.24 6.88
C LYS A 165 -14.44 18.31 6.43
N PHE A 166 -14.14 17.03 6.20
CA PHE A 166 -15.11 16.04 5.67
C PHE A 166 -15.78 15.16 6.73
N VAL A 167 -15.08 14.87 7.83
CA VAL A 167 -15.59 13.97 8.89
C VAL A 167 -16.00 14.80 10.10
N LYS A 168 -17.28 15.10 10.26
CA LYS A 168 -17.76 15.95 11.37
C LYS A 168 -18.24 15.18 12.59
N ASP A 169 -18.73 13.95 12.40
CA ASP A 169 -19.21 13.08 13.47
C ASP A 169 -18.86 11.61 13.15
N ALA A 170 -17.65 11.16 13.53
CA ALA A 170 -17.28 9.74 13.40
C ALA A 170 -18.11 8.84 14.34
N GLN A 171 -18.63 9.37 15.45
CA GLN A 171 -19.33 8.59 16.48
C GLN A 171 -20.84 8.40 16.20
N LYS A 172 -21.43 9.12 15.24
CA LYS A 172 -22.86 9.03 14.87
C LYS A 172 -23.09 8.33 13.53
N GLN A 173 -22.19 7.45 13.14
CA GLN A 173 -22.43 6.64 11.96
C GLN A 173 -23.53 5.61 12.27
N PRO A 174 -24.49 5.39 11.36
CA PRO A 174 -25.58 4.44 11.57
C PRO A 174 -25.04 3.02 11.75
N ASP A 175 -25.81 2.14 12.42
CA ASP A 175 -25.36 0.80 12.79
C ASP A 175 -24.85 -0.06 11.62
N TRP A 176 -25.39 0.16 10.41
CA TRP A 176 -24.96 -0.53 9.20
C TRP A 176 -23.62 -0.04 8.64
N TYR A 177 -23.14 1.13 9.03
CA TYR A 177 -21.88 1.70 8.54
C TYR A 177 -20.66 0.90 9.03
N TYR A 178 -20.75 0.38 10.26
CA TYR A 178 -19.76 -0.54 10.83
C TYR A 178 -20.22 -2.02 10.76
N GLY A 179 -21.45 -2.24 10.31
CA GLY A 179 -22.02 -3.56 10.08
C GLY A 179 -21.50 -4.19 8.79
N GLY A 180 -21.57 -5.52 8.69
CA GLY A 180 -21.10 -6.23 7.49
C GLY A 180 -22.07 -6.17 6.31
N VAL A 181 -23.39 -6.09 6.57
CA VAL A 181 -24.43 -6.10 5.52
C VAL A 181 -25.01 -4.71 5.37
N LEU A 182 -25.01 -4.20 4.14
CA LEU A 182 -25.65 -2.93 3.78
C LEU A 182 -27.17 -3.13 3.57
N PRO A 183 -28.01 -2.21 4.09
CA PRO A 183 -29.42 -2.10 3.73
C PRO A 183 -29.59 -1.97 2.22
N GLU A 184 -30.68 -2.52 1.68
CA GLU A 184 -30.90 -2.60 0.23
C GLU A 184 -30.85 -1.22 -0.44
N GLU A 185 -31.39 -0.20 0.23
CA GLU A 185 -31.47 1.18 -0.26
C GLU A 185 -30.11 1.89 -0.29
N LYS A 186 -29.10 1.34 0.38
CA LYS A 186 -27.73 1.86 0.42
C LYS A 186 -26.77 1.10 -0.50
N ARG A 187 -27.21 0.00 -1.11
CA ARG A 187 -26.38 -0.76 -2.05
C ARG A 187 -26.18 0.06 -3.32
N SER A 188 -24.95 0.07 -3.82
CA SER A 188 -24.60 0.75 -5.07
C SER A 188 -23.92 -0.22 -6.03
N SER A 189 -24.10 -0.03 -7.34
CA SER A 189 -23.45 -0.89 -8.33
C SER A 189 -21.93 -0.80 -8.21
N ILE A 190 -21.23 -1.92 -8.28
CA ILE A 190 -19.76 -1.98 -8.27
C ILE A 190 -19.13 -1.46 -9.58
N GLY A 191 -19.91 -1.31 -10.64
CA GLY A 191 -19.39 -0.95 -11.96
C GLY A 191 -20.48 -0.79 -13.01
N SER A 192 -20.08 -0.50 -14.24
CA SER A 192 -20.98 -0.42 -15.39
C SER A 192 -20.45 -1.27 -16.53
N THR A 193 -21.33 -2.03 -17.18
CA THR A 193 -21.00 -2.77 -18.40
C THR A 193 -20.87 -1.79 -19.56
N VAL A 194 -19.76 -1.86 -20.29
CA VAL A 194 -19.42 -0.95 -21.40
C VAL A 194 -19.46 -1.63 -22.78
N THR A 195 -19.63 -2.95 -22.81
CA THR A 195 -19.75 -3.78 -24.01
C THR A 195 -20.88 -4.79 -23.84
N SER A 196 -21.27 -5.47 -24.93
CA SER A 196 -22.16 -6.63 -24.85
C SER A 196 -21.41 -7.86 -24.31
N SER A 197 -22.06 -8.63 -23.43
CA SER A 197 -21.54 -9.88 -22.88
C SER A 197 -21.36 -10.99 -23.91
N ILE A 198 -22.03 -10.89 -25.07
CA ILE A 198 -21.86 -11.82 -26.21
C ILE A 198 -20.47 -11.67 -26.83
N GLY A 199 -19.92 -10.44 -26.87
CA GLY A 199 -18.62 -10.18 -27.51
C GLY A 199 -17.44 -10.46 -26.57
N ILE A 200 -17.52 -9.99 -25.32
CA ILE A 200 -16.47 -10.19 -24.33
C ILE A 200 -17.03 -10.10 -22.92
N ASN A 201 -16.52 -10.94 -22.01
CA ASN A 201 -16.82 -10.83 -20.59
C ASN A 201 -16.34 -9.48 -20.04
N HIS A 202 -17.21 -8.77 -19.30
CA HIS A 202 -16.92 -7.42 -18.83
C HIS A 202 -15.70 -7.35 -17.90
N LEU A 203 -15.54 -8.33 -17.00
CA LEU A 203 -14.40 -8.39 -16.09
C LEU A 203 -13.11 -8.72 -16.85
N ALA A 204 -13.18 -9.64 -17.83
CA ALA A 204 -12.05 -9.95 -18.69
C ALA A 204 -11.59 -8.72 -19.51
N LEU A 205 -12.52 -7.89 -19.99
CA LEU A 205 -12.18 -6.64 -20.68
C LEU A 205 -11.43 -5.68 -19.76
N GLN A 206 -11.95 -5.43 -18.55
CA GLN A 206 -11.28 -4.53 -17.59
C GLN A 206 -9.93 -5.09 -17.11
N GLY A 207 -9.85 -6.40 -16.85
CA GLY A 207 -8.59 -7.07 -16.54
C GLY A 207 -7.59 -7.00 -17.69
N GLY A 208 -8.06 -7.11 -18.94
CA GLY A 208 -7.25 -6.96 -20.14
C GLY A 208 -6.59 -5.59 -20.23
N TRP A 209 -7.32 -4.51 -19.92
CA TRP A 209 -6.75 -3.17 -19.86
C TRP A 209 -5.65 -3.03 -18.79
N LEU A 210 -5.84 -3.62 -17.61
CA LEU A 210 -4.84 -3.61 -16.55
C LEU A 210 -3.59 -4.40 -16.94
N LEU A 211 -3.76 -5.60 -17.49
CA LEU A 211 -2.64 -6.43 -17.93
C LEU A 211 -1.90 -5.79 -19.11
N ALA A 212 -2.62 -5.16 -20.04
CA ALA A 212 -2.03 -4.38 -21.12
C ALA A 212 -1.20 -3.21 -20.58
N ALA A 213 -1.67 -2.53 -19.52
CA ALA A 213 -0.92 -1.48 -18.85
C ALA A 213 0.37 -2.01 -18.22
N VAL A 214 0.30 -3.10 -17.46
CA VAL A 214 1.49 -3.74 -16.88
C VAL A 214 2.49 -4.16 -17.96
N TYR A 215 2.01 -4.74 -19.06
CA TYR A 215 2.83 -5.12 -20.20
C TYR A 215 3.50 -3.92 -20.87
N ALA A 216 2.74 -2.85 -21.13
CA ALA A 216 3.28 -1.61 -21.71
C ALA A 216 4.36 -0.98 -20.83
N GLY A 217 4.15 -0.95 -19.52
CA GLY A 217 5.14 -0.46 -18.54
C GLY A 217 6.42 -1.28 -18.56
N ARG A 218 6.32 -2.61 -18.56
CA ARG A 218 7.48 -3.52 -18.69
C ARG A 218 8.23 -3.32 -20.00
N LEU A 219 7.50 -3.19 -21.11
CA LEU A 219 8.10 -2.98 -22.42
C LEU A 219 8.86 -1.66 -22.48
N LEU A 220 8.29 -0.59 -21.90
CA LEU A 220 8.95 0.71 -21.82
C LEU A 220 10.26 0.63 -21.04
N ILE A 221 10.24 0.06 -19.82
CA ILE A 221 11.45 -0.09 -19.00
C ILE A 221 12.50 -0.92 -19.73
N LYS A 222 12.09 -2.02 -20.39
CA LYS A 222 13.01 -2.84 -21.19
C LYS A 222 13.62 -2.06 -22.36
N ALA A 223 12.83 -1.27 -23.08
CA ALA A 223 13.31 -0.47 -24.21
C ALA A 223 14.29 0.63 -23.77
N VAL A 224 13.96 1.36 -22.70
CA VAL A 224 14.85 2.38 -22.12
C VAL A 224 16.11 1.74 -21.54
N GLY A 225 15.99 0.54 -20.96
CA GLY A 225 17.09 -0.25 -20.43
C GLY A 225 18.17 -0.62 -21.47
N LEU A 226 17.85 -0.61 -22.77
CA LEU A 226 18.83 -0.82 -23.85
C LEU A 226 19.80 0.35 -23.99
N VAL A 227 19.37 1.56 -23.65
CA VAL A 227 20.16 2.80 -23.77
C VAL A 227 20.71 3.22 -22.42
N TRP A 228 19.93 3.03 -21.35
CA TRP A 228 20.31 3.34 -19.99
C TRP A 228 20.09 2.13 -19.07
N PRO A 229 21.15 1.33 -18.82
CA PRO A 229 21.04 0.10 -18.03
C PRO A 229 20.49 0.31 -16.60
N GLY A 230 20.70 1.50 -16.03
CA GLY A 230 20.20 1.87 -14.69
C GLY A 230 18.68 1.93 -14.58
N VAL A 231 17.94 1.95 -15.69
CA VAL A 231 16.46 1.92 -15.67
C VAL A 231 15.92 0.49 -15.52
N SER A 232 16.71 -0.52 -15.87
CA SER A 232 16.30 -1.93 -15.80
C SER A 232 16.10 -2.44 -14.36
N VAL A 233 16.65 -1.74 -13.36
CA VAL A 233 16.48 -2.06 -11.93
C VAL A 233 15.25 -1.40 -11.31
N LEU A 234 14.46 -0.63 -12.09
CA LEU A 234 13.30 0.06 -11.54
C LEU A 234 12.21 -0.93 -11.08
N PRO A 235 11.65 -0.73 -9.86
CA PRO A 235 10.57 -1.53 -9.30
C PRO A 235 9.37 -1.80 -10.22
N THR A 236 8.72 -2.94 -10.02
CA THR A 236 7.44 -3.31 -10.67
C THR A 236 6.31 -2.31 -10.40
N VAL A 237 6.37 -1.60 -9.27
CA VAL A 237 5.50 -0.46 -8.93
C VAL A 237 5.57 0.63 -10.01
N ILE A 238 6.80 1.04 -10.40
CA ILE A 238 7.02 2.09 -11.40
C ILE A 238 6.54 1.63 -12.77
N GLN A 239 6.78 0.37 -13.11
CA GLN A 239 6.27 -0.24 -14.34
C GLN A 239 4.74 -0.13 -14.40
N GLY A 240 4.04 -0.42 -13.30
CA GLY A 240 2.59 -0.25 -13.18
C GLY A 240 2.14 1.20 -13.41
N ILE A 241 2.74 2.16 -12.71
CA ILE A 241 2.43 3.59 -12.83
C ILE A 241 2.60 4.09 -14.27
N LEU A 242 3.76 3.82 -14.88
CA LEU A 242 4.06 4.25 -16.25
C LEU A 242 3.12 3.58 -17.25
N GLY A 243 2.89 2.27 -17.08
CA GLY A 243 1.98 1.49 -17.90
C GLY A 243 0.54 2.01 -17.87
N GLY A 244 0.03 2.29 -16.67
CA GLY A 244 -1.31 2.86 -16.48
C GLY A 244 -1.45 4.24 -17.12
N ALA A 245 -0.45 5.10 -16.94
CA ALA A 245 -0.42 6.41 -17.58
C ALA A 245 -0.38 6.32 -19.11
N ILE A 246 0.41 5.40 -19.68
CA ILE A 246 0.49 5.19 -21.12
C ILE A 246 -0.85 4.71 -21.68
N ILE A 247 -1.39 3.61 -21.15
CA ILE A 247 -2.62 3.01 -21.67
C ILE A 247 -3.81 3.94 -21.52
N TRP A 248 -3.94 4.62 -20.38
CA TRP A 248 -5.04 5.55 -20.16
C TRP A 248 -5.00 6.74 -21.14
N ASN A 249 -3.83 7.32 -21.38
CA ASN A 249 -3.70 8.45 -22.30
C ASN A 249 -3.84 8.00 -23.77
N LEU A 250 -3.30 6.84 -24.14
CA LEU A 250 -3.50 6.26 -25.47
C LEU A 250 -4.98 5.96 -25.72
N ALA A 251 -5.67 5.31 -24.77
CA ALA A 251 -7.09 5.02 -24.86
C ALA A 251 -7.93 6.28 -25.07
N LYS A 252 -7.62 7.37 -24.35
CA LYS A 252 -8.26 8.68 -24.59
C LYS A 252 -7.94 9.25 -25.98
N ALA A 253 -6.68 9.18 -26.42
CA ALA A 253 -6.26 9.71 -27.72
C ALA A 253 -6.98 9.01 -28.88
N VAL A 254 -7.15 7.68 -28.81
CA VAL A 254 -7.86 6.89 -29.82
C VAL A 254 -9.36 6.69 -29.54
N LYS A 255 -9.91 7.37 -28.52
CA LYS A 255 -11.33 7.31 -28.10
C LYS A 255 -11.82 5.90 -27.73
N LEU A 256 -10.92 5.06 -27.22
CA LEU A 256 -11.21 3.74 -26.64
C LEU A 256 -11.49 3.80 -25.13
N ASP A 257 -11.33 4.97 -24.50
CA ASP A 257 -11.68 5.22 -23.09
C ASP A 257 -13.14 4.85 -22.76
N ARG A 258 -14.04 4.91 -23.74
CA ARG A 258 -15.43 4.43 -23.61
C ARG A 258 -15.57 2.94 -23.26
N TYR A 259 -14.54 2.13 -23.52
CA TYR A 259 -14.50 0.69 -23.21
C TYR A 259 -13.86 0.39 -21.85
N ILE A 260 -13.52 1.43 -21.10
CA ILE A 260 -12.89 1.31 -19.79
C ILE A 260 -13.86 1.83 -18.73
N ASP A 261 -14.40 0.92 -17.92
CA ASP A 261 -15.15 1.30 -16.74
C ASP A 261 -14.18 1.52 -15.57
N VAL A 262 -13.82 2.79 -15.36
CA VAL A 262 -12.90 3.21 -14.30
C VAL A 262 -13.38 2.74 -12.92
N LYS A 263 -14.70 2.64 -12.69
CA LYS A 263 -15.23 2.15 -11.42
C LYS A 263 -14.88 0.68 -11.20
N THR A 264 -15.15 -0.19 -12.18
CA THR A 264 -14.74 -1.60 -12.13
C THR A 264 -13.22 -1.74 -12.00
N ILE A 265 -12.42 -0.99 -12.76
CA ILE A 265 -10.96 -1.01 -12.67
C ILE A 265 -10.48 -0.75 -11.23
N LYS A 266 -11.08 0.24 -10.56
CA LYS A 266 -10.77 0.56 -9.16
C LYS A 266 -11.20 -0.55 -8.19
N HIS A 267 -12.35 -1.18 -8.40
CA HIS A 267 -12.77 -2.32 -7.58
C HIS A 267 -11.89 -3.56 -7.78
N VAL A 268 -11.45 -3.84 -9.01
CA VAL A 268 -10.48 -4.91 -9.29
C VAL A 268 -9.16 -4.62 -8.57
N SER A 269 -8.66 -3.38 -8.61
CA SER A 269 -7.47 -2.98 -7.85
C SER A 269 -7.64 -3.19 -6.35
N GLY A 270 -8.78 -2.80 -5.78
CA GLY A 270 -9.11 -3.06 -4.37
C GLY A 270 -9.14 -4.55 -4.04
N PHE A 271 -9.73 -5.38 -4.89
CA PHE A 271 -9.71 -6.85 -4.71
C PHE A 271 -8.29 -7.41 -4.73
N LEU A 272 -7.45 -7.00 -5.68
CA LEU A 272 -6.05 -7.43 -5.74
C LEU A 272 -5.27 -7.00 -4.50
N LEU A 273 -5.55 -5.81 -3.96
CA LEU A 273 -4.94 -5.33 -2.72
C LEU A 273 -5.35 -6.19 -1.51
N GLU A 274 -6.63 -6.55 -1.37
CA GLU A 274 -7.10 -7.46 -0.31
C GLU A 274 -6.41 -8.83 -0.39
N VAL A 275 -6.23 -9.36 -1.61
CA VAL A 275 -5.47 -10.61 -1.84
C VAL A 275 -4.02 -10.45 -1.39
N VAL A 276 -3.34 -9.37 -1.78
CA VAL A 276 -1.95 -9.10 -1.37
C VAL A 276 -1.82 -9.03 0.15
N VAL A 277 -2.69 -8.27 0.82
CA VAL A 277 -2.66 -8.12 2.29
C VAL A 277 -2.88 -9.46 2.99
N LEU A 278 -3.87 -10.25 2.53
CA LEU A 278 -4.14 -11.58 3.09
C LEU A 278 -2.94 -12.49 2.93
N THR A 279 -2.38 -12.59 1.72
CA THR A 279 -1.25 -13.49 1.46
C THR A 279 0.01 -13.06 2.19
N ALA A 280 0.28 -11.75 2.28
CA ALA A 280 1.45 -11.23 2.98
C ALA A 280 1.40 -11.53 4.48
N MET A 281 0.22 -11.39 5.09
CA MET A 281 0.00 -11.73 6.50
C MET A 281 0.11 -13.25 6.73
N ALA A 282 -0.45 -14.06 5.84
CA ALA A 282 -0.41 -15.52 5.93
C ALA A 282 1.01 -16.10 5.81
N THR A 283 1.93 -15.38 5.16
CA THR A 283 3.33 -15.79 4.94
C THR A 283 4.33 -15.03 5.82
N LEU A 284 3.88 -14.41 6.92
CA LEU A 284 4.82 -13.80 7.86
C LEU A 284 5.77 -14.84 8.46
N ASP A 285 7.03 -14.45 8.60
CA ASP A 285 8.07 -15.28 9.18
C ASP A 285 8.02 -15.22 10.71
N ILE A 286 7.44 -16.24 11.35
CA ILE A 286 7.26 -16.29 12.80
C ILE A 286 8.60 -16.46 13.52
N GLU A 287 9.55 -17.17 12.94
CA GLU A 287 10.87 -17.37 13.53
C GLU A 287 11.61 -16.04 13.64
N LEU A 288 11.59 -15.26 12.55
CA LEU A 288 12.15 -13.90 12.51
C LEU A 288 11.47 -12.99 13.53
N ILE A 289 10.14 -13.02 13.61
CA ILE A 289 9.38 -12.24 14.60
C ILE A 289 9.82 -12.64 16.01
N SER A 290 9.82 -13.93 16.33
CA SER A 290 10.14 -14.41 17.68
C SER A 290 11.57 -14.05 18.10
N THR A 291 12.51 -14.03 17.15
CA THR A 291 13.92 -13.69 17.39
C THR A 291 14.15 -12.18 17.52
N TYR A 292 13.45 -11.38 16.72
CA TYR A 292 13.74 -9.94 16.56
C TYR A 292 12.56 -9.02 16.91
N ILE A 293 11.56 -9.49 17.66
CA ILE A 293 10.39 -8.69 18.03
C ILE A 293 10.79 -7.39 18.75
N VAL A 294 11.79 -7.44 19.63
CA VAL A 294 12.26 -6.26 20.38
C VAL A 294 12.79 -5.16 19.45
N PRO A 295 13.82 -5.40 18.61
CA PRO A 295 14.30 -4.37 17.69
C PRO A 295 13.23 -3.94 16.67
N ILE A 296 12.37 -4.85 16.21
CA ILE A 296 11.26 -4.53 15.29
C ILE A 296 10.28 -3.54 15.94
N VAL A 297 9.83 -3.80 17.16
CA VAL A 297 8.87 -2.93 17.86
C VAL A 297 9.48 -1.56 18.16
N ILE A 298 10.74 -1.52 18.61
CA ILE A 298 11.46 -0.26 18.84
C ILE A 298 11.56 0.54 17.55
N TYR A 299 11.97 -0.12 16.46
CA TYR A 299 12.13 0.50 15.15
C TYR A 299 10.80 1.08 14.63
N THR A 300 9.74 0.27 14.62
CA THR A 300 8.42 0.70 14.15
C THR A 300 7.85 1.81 15.03
N ALA A 301 8.02 1.74 16.36
CA ALA A 301 7.51 2.77 17.26
C ALA A 301 8.19 4.13 17.04
N ILE A 302 9.51 4.15 16.87
CA ILE A 302 10.26 5.40 16.63
C ILE A 302 9.91 5.99 15.26
N CYS A 303 9.88 5.18 14.20
CA CYS A 303 9.51 5.63 12.87
C CYS A 303 8.04 6.09 12.80
N CYS A 304 7.13 5.41 13.50
CA CYS A 304 5.74 5.83 13.66
C CYS A 304 5.64 7.19 14.35
N ALA A 305 6.35 7.38 15.47
CA ALA A 305 6.37 8.65 16.19
C ALA A 305 6.95 9.79 15.34
N LEU A 306 8.03 9.53 14.60
CA LEU A 306 8.63 10.48 13.66
C LEU A 306 7.63 10.89 12.58
N THR A 307 7.01 9.90 11.92
CA THR A 307 6.04 10.12 10.85
C THR A 307 4.82 10.88 11.35
N LEU A 308 4.34 10.55 12.55
CA LEU A 308 3.23 11.27 13.19
C LEU A 308 3.60 12.72 13.49
N ALA A 309 4.76 12.95 14.11
CA ALA A 309 5.22 14.29 14.47
C ALA A 309 5.41 15.17 13.24
N MET A 310 6.05 14.63 12.19
CA MET A 310 6.29 15.34 10.94
C MET A 310 5.00 15.56 10.15
N SER A 311 4.15 14.55 9.99
CA SER A 311 2.87 14.72 9.27
C SER A 311 2.00 15.77 9.96
N LEU A 312 1.84 15.72 11.29
CA LEU A 312 1.08 16.74 12.04
C LEU A 312 1.73 18.12 11.98
N GLY A 313 3.05 18.21 12.16
CA GLY A 313 3.76 19.48 12.16
C GLY A 313 3.81 20.13 10.77
N PHE A 314 4.29 19.39 9.77
CA PHE A 314 4.56 19.91 8.43
C PHE A 314 3.28 20.12 7.63
N CYS A 315 2.29 19.22 7.71
CA CYS A 315 1.02 19.49 7.03
C CYS A 315 0.34 20.72 7.64
N LYS A 316 0.36 20.88 8.98
CA LYS A 316 -0.20 22.08 9.61
C LYS A 316 0.54 23.37 9.22
N LEU A 317 1.85 23.30 8.98
CA LEU A 317 2.67 24.46 8.63
C LEU A 317 2.56 24.83 7.13
N PHE A 318 2.61 23.84 6.24
CA PHE A 318 2.75 24.05 4.80
C PHE A 318 1.44 23.86 4.03
N CYS A 319 0.55 22.97 4.46
CA CYS A 319 -0.72 22.74 3.75
C CYS A 319 -1.77 23.74 4.24
N LYS A 320 -2.12 24.72 3.40
CA LYS A 320 -3.14 25.74 3.75
C LYS A 320 -4.57 25.21 3.71
N GLU A 321 -4.85 24.28 2.79
CA GLU A 321 -6.15 23.63 2.61
C GLU A 321 -6.07 22.17 3.04
N GLU A 322 -7.10 21.69 3.74
CA GLU A 322 -7.29 20.26 4.07
C GLU A 322 -6.05 19.66 4.75
N TRP A 323 -5.41 20.45 5.61
CA TRP A 323 -4.12 20.09 6.22
C TRP A 323 -4.23 18.82 7.06
N PHE A 324 -5.37 18.61 7.73
CA PHE A 324 -5.60 17.46 8.58
C PHE A 324 -5.85 16.19 7.74
N GLU A 325 -6.60 16.29 6.65
CA GLU A 325 -6.80 15.19 5.71
C GLU A 325 -5.50 14.80 5.01
N LYS A 326 -4.70 15.79 4.58
CA LYS A 326 -3.38 15.55 4.00
C LYS A 326 -2.43 14.92 5.00
N GLN A 327 -2.46 15.37 6.25
CA GLN A 327 -1.72 14.75 7.34
C GLN A 327 -2.10 13.29 7.53
N HIS A 328 -3.39 12.99 7.58
CA HIS A 328 -3.86 11.62 7.75
C HIS A 328 -3.44 10.74 6.57
N THR A 329 -3.51 11.28 5.34
CA THR A 329 -3.04 10.60 4.13
C THR A 329 -1.54 10.32 4.23
N ALA A 330 -0.73 11.28 4.68
CA ALA A 330 0.70 11.10 4.89
C ALA A 330 1.04 10.04 5.94
N PHE A 331 0.30 10.05 7.05
CA PHE A 331 0.50 9.08 8.11
C PHE A 331 0.05 7.67 7.72
N SER A 332 -0.94 7.54 6.83
CA SER A 332 -1.41 6.25 6.33
C SER A 332 -0.42 5.53 5.41
N LEU A 333 0.66 6.21 5.02
CA LEU A 333 1.80 5.64 4.29
C LEU A 333 2.90 5.13 5.24
N LEU A 334 2.55 4.80 6.48
CA LEU A 334 3.40 4.07 7.42
C LEU A 334 3.05 2.57 7.39
#